data_AF-A0A537XZ92-F1
#
_entry.id   AF-A0A537XZ92-F1
#
_cell.length_a   1.000
_cell.length_b   1.000
_cell.length_c   1.000
_cell.angle_alpha   90.00
_cell.angle_beta   90.00
_cell.angle_gamma   90.00
#
_symmetry.space_group_name_H-M   'P 1'
#
loop_
_entity.id
_entity.type
_entity.pdbx_description
1 polymer ?
#
loop_
_entity_poly.entity_id
_entity_poly.type
_entity_poly.pdbx_seq_one_letter_code
_entity_poly.pdbx_strand_id
1 'polypeptide(L)'
;MDYLLGLDLSLYRALNQFCGSSPVLDRLASDSSSVIGPFFMGIVGALWFSSEKDTTRRHQTLIIMLLAVALSLVLNRVLSTFLPFRYRPMFSVGANAPGFEWHADLENWSSFPSDNATYLFAIAGCFWLISWRAGLLFAVFATYVSLSRVYLGIHYPADVLAGAMLGITVAFAVNSEIARKLVAGRVLVLESRYRTYFYCLFFIALAEVSGGFQVTRHVGVAIVHLFVPYGDTRHHSNPQPISSLPNAR
;
A
#
# COMPACT_ATOMS: atom_id res chain seq x y z
N MET A 1 7.86 11.51 -23.93
CA MET A 1 7.08 11.69 -22.68
C MET A 1 5.62 11.34 -22.93
N ASP A 2 5.01 11.82 -24.02
CA ASP A 2 3.57 11.61 -24.32
C ASP A 2 3.16 10.14 -24.51
N TYR A 3 4.05 9.30 -25.04
CA TYR A 3 3.77 7.87 -25.22
C TYR A 3 3.60 7.09 -23.91
N LEU A 4 4.39 7.40 -22.87
CA LEU A 4 4.28 6.72 -21.57
C LEU A 4 3.01 7.15 -20.84
N LEU A 5 2.68 8.44 -20.88
CA LEU A 5 1.41 8.96 -20.37
C LEU A 5 0.20 8.38 -21.12
N GLY A 6 0.30 8.27 -22.45
CA GLY A 6 -0.73 7.65 -23.28
C GLY A 6 -0.92 6.16 -22.98
N LEU A 7 0.17 5.41 -22.79
CA LEU A 7 0.14 4.00 -22.40
C LEU A 7 -0.51 3.82 -21.02
N ASP A 8 -0.07 4.61 -20.04
CA ASP A 8 -0.58 4.54 -18.66
C ASP A 8 -2.09 4.83 -18.61
N LEU A 9 -2.54 5.82 -19.39
CA LEU A 9 -3.96 6.16 -19.53
C LEU A 9 -4.77 5.08 -20.26
N SER A 10 -4.23 4.50 -21.32
CA SER A 10 -4.93 3.46 -22.09
C SER A 10 -5.04 2.16 -21.30
N LEU A 11 -4.01 1.77 -20.55
CA LEU A 11 -4.05 0.64 -19.63
C LEU A 11 -5.05 0.88 -18.49
N TYR A 12 -5.06 2.08 -17.91
CA TYR A 12 -6.08 2.47 -16.92
C TYR A 12 -7.50 2.33 -17.49
N ARG A 13 -7.77 2.94 -18.66
CA ARG A 13 -9.11 2.88 -19.30
C ARG A 13 -9.52 1.46 -19.65
N ALA A 14 -8.58 0.62 -20.11
CA ALA A 14 -8.85 -0.78 -20.43
C ALA A 14 -9.29 -1.60 -19.21
N LEU A 15 -8.84 -1.25 -18.00
CA LEU A 15 -9.29 -1.88 -16.76
C LEU A 15 -10.55 -1.22 -16.21
N ASN A 16 -10.60 0.11 -16.18
CA ASN A 16 -11.71 0.86 -15.60
C ASN A 16 -13.00 0.76 -16.44
N GLN A 17 -12.94 0.44 -17.73
CA GLN A 17 -14.14 0.24 -18.56
C GLN A 17 -15.09 -0.84 -17.98
N PHE A 18 -14.55 -1.82 -17.24
CA PHE A 18 -15.33 -2.88 -16.60
C PHE A 18 -15.93 -2.45 -15.25
N CYS A 19 -15.47 -1.34 -14.67
CA CYS A 19 -16.00 -0.80 -13.44
C CYS A 19 -17.45 -0.36 -13.63
N GLY A 20 -18.33 -0.76 -12.70
CA GLY A 20 -19.77 -0.54 -12.81
C GLY A 20 -20.50 -1.52 -13.74
N SER A 21 -19.79 -2.39 -14.47
CA SER A 21 -20.41 -3.39 -15.36
C SER A 21 -20.90 -4.64 -14.61
N SER A 22 -20.29 -4.98 -13.48
CA SER A 22 -20.66 -6.15 -12.67
C SER A 22 -20.50 -5.88 -11.18
N PRO A 23 -21.56 -6.02 -10.38
CA PRO A 23 -21.49 -5.86 -8.92
C PRO A 23 -20.50 -6.82 -8.24
N VAL A 24 -20.25 -7.99 -8.85
CA VAL A 24 -19.29 -8.97 -8.32
C VAL A 24 -17.86 -8.46 -8.48
N LEU A 25 -17.51 -7.94 -9.66
CA LEU A 25 -16.17 -7.38 -9.90
C LEU A 25 -15.91 -6.15 -9.04
N ASP A 26 -16.92 -5.28 -8.89
CA ASP A 26 -16.81 -4.09 -8.05
C ASP A 26 -16.58 -4.45 -6.58
N ARG A 27 -17.30 -5.45 -6.04
CA ARG A 27 -17.08 -5.95 -4.67
C ARG A 27 -15.72 -6.61 -4.48
N LEU A 28 -15.30 -7.44 -5.43
CA LEU A 28 -13.97 -8.06 -5.37
C LEU A 28 -12.86 -7.00 -5.35
N ALA A 29 -13.02 -5.94 -6.14
CA ALA A 29 -12.08 -4.84 -6.17
C ALA A 29 -12.10 -4.02 -4.86
N SER A 30 -13.27 -3.65 -4.35
CA SER A 30 -13.39 -2.87 -3.10
C SER A 30 -12.88 -3.63 -1.88
N ASP A 31 -13.22 -4.91 -1.79
CA ASP A 31 -12.98 -5.73 -0.61
C ASP A 31 -11.58 -6.36 -0.62
N SER A 32 -10.82 -6.14 -1.69
CA SER A 32 -9.42 -6.58 -1.81
C SER A 32 -8.54 -6.17 -0.63
N SER A 33 -8.87 -5.07 0.06
CA SER A 33 -8.17 -4.61 1.28
C SER A 33 -8.39 -5.55 2.47
N SER A 34 -9.61 -6.07 2.62
CA SER A 34 -10.04 -6.84 3.79
C SER A 34 -9.38 -8.22 3.85
N VAL A 35 -8.99 -8.76 2.69
CA VAL A 35 -8.32 -10.07 2.58
C VAL A 35 -6.80 -10.01 2.79
N ILE A 36 -6.20 -8.81 2.84
CA ILE A 36 -4.74 -8.64 3.03
C ILE A 36 -4.31 -9.21 4.37
N GLY A 37 -4.98 -8.82 5.46
CA GLY A 37 -4.67 -9.27 6.81
C GLY A 37 -4.66 -10.79 6.96
N PRO A 38 -5.77 -11.48 6.69
CA PRO A 38 -5.84 -12.93 6.78
C PRO A 38 -4.79 -13.64 5.92
N PHE A 39 -4.59 -13.20 4.67
CA PHE A 39 -3.65 -13.84 3.76
C PHE A 39 -2.19 -13.67 4.20
N PHE A 40 -1.81 -12.44 4.57
CA PHE A 40 -0.50 -12.12 5.12
C PHE A 40 -0.21 -12.91 6.40
N MET A 41 -1.13 -12.86 7.37
CA MET A 41 -0.99 -13.56 8.65
C MET A 41 -0.88 -15.07 8.47
N GLY A 42 -1.65 -15.65 7.53
CA GLY A 42 -1.58 -17.06 7.21
C GLY A 42 -0.20 -17.49 6.71
N ILE A 43 0.41 -16.72 5.81
CA ILE A 43 1.76 -17.02 5.31
C ILE A 43 2.81 -16.81 6.41
N VAL A 44 2.74 -15.71 7.17
CA VAL A 44 3.68 -15.48 8.27
C VAL A 44 3.59 -16.59 9.30
N GLY A 45 2.38 -17.02 9.69
CA GLY A 45 2.19 -18.13 10.62
C GLY A 45 2.76 -19.44 10.09
N ALA A 46 2.46 -19.80 8.84
CA ALA A 46 2.98 -21.00 8.20
C ALA A 46 4.52 -21.00 8.14
N LEU A 47 5.13 -19.86 7.79
CA LEU A 47 6.58 -19.70 7.77
C LEU A 47 7.16 -19.69 9.19
N TRP A 48 6.52 -19.04 10.16
CA TRP A 48 7.02 -18.93 11.53
C TRP A 48 7.11 -20.29 12.22
N PHE A 49 6.09 -21.15 12.03
CA PHE A 49 5.99 -22.45 12.71
C PHE A 49 6.48 -23.66 11.88
N SER A 50 6.97 -23.45 10.65
CA SER A 50 7.53 -24.53 9.82
C SER A 50 8.83 -25.12 10.43
N SER A 51 8.98 -26.45 10.46
CA SER A 51 10.16 -27.13 11.05
C SER A 51 11.28 -27.37 10.02
N GLU A 52 11.78 -26.30 9.40
CA GLU A 52 12.85 -26.38 8.39
C GLU A 52 14.23 -26.04 8.97
N LYS A 53 15.29 -26.48 8.26
CA LYS A 53 16.69 -26.37 8.69
C LYS A 53 17.17 -24.93 8.97
N ASP A 54 16.60 -23.91 8.29
CA ASP A 54 17.03 -22.51 8.40
C ASP A 54 16.04 -21.63 9.19
N THR A 55 15.58 -22.14 10.34
CA THR A 55 14.54 -21.49 11.16
C THR A 55 14.99 -20.11 11.67
N THR A 56 16.24 -19.98 12.15
CA THR A 56 16.74 -18.71 12.70
C THR A 56 16.79 -17.60 11.67
N ARG A 57 17.35 -17.85 10.47
CA ARG A 57 17.42 -16.82 9.42
C ARG A 57 16.03 -16.42 8.96
N ARG A 58 15.11 -17.38 8.86
CA ARG A 58 13.72 -17.11 8.48
C ARG A 58 13.02 -16.21 9.49
N HIS A 59 13.10 -16.52 10.79
CA HIS A 59 12.56 -15.65 11.84
C HIS A 59 13.20 -14.25 11.81
N GLN A 60 14.51 -14.17 11.59
CA GLN A 60 15.19 -12.89 11.42
C GLN A 60 14.65 -12.09 10.23
N THR A 61 14.42 -12.75 9.09
CA THR A 61 13.84 -12.12 7.91
C THR A 61 12.40 -11.65 8.16
N LEU A 62 11.57 -12.42 8.86
CA LEU A 62 10.21 -12.03 9.24
C LEU A 62 10.18 -10.83 10.20
N ILE A 63 11.14 -10.72 11.10
CA ILE A 63 11.27 -9.54 11.98
C ILE A 63 11.78 -8.33 11.19
N ILE A 64 12.81 -8.50 10.36
CA ILE A 64 13.33 -7.42 9.50
C ILE A 64 12.27 -6.91 8.52
N MET A 65 11.36 -7.77 8.06
CA MET A 65 10.25 -7.36 7.21
C MET A 65 9.45 -6.20 7.82
N LEU A 66 9.23 -6.18 9.15
CA LEU A 66 8.54 -5.07 9.81
C LEU A 66 9.25 -3.74 9.54
N LEU A 67 10.58 -3.73 9.67
CA LEU A 67 11.42 -2.56 9.37
C LEU A 67 11.44 -2.23 7.88
N ALA A 68 11.55 -3.23 7.02
CA ALA A 68 11.55 -3.03 5.58
C ALA A 68 10.25 -2.38 5.10
N VAL A 69 9.10 -2.84 5.60
CA VAL A 69 7.79 -2.27 5.27
C VAL A 69 7.67 -0.85 5.79
N ALA A 70 8.03 -0.60 7.06
CA ALA A 70 8.01 0.74 7.64
C ALA A 70 8.89 1.71 6.84
N LEU A 71 10.13 1.34 6.53
CA LEU A 71 11.05 2.16 5.76
C LEU A 71 10.56 2.39 4.32
N SER A 72 9.97 1.38 3.68
CA SER A 72 9.40 1.53 2.33
C SER A 72 8.29 2.57 2.29
N LEU A 73 7.43 2.57 3.31
CA LEU A 73 6.33 3.55 3.41
C LEU A 73 6.83 4.96 3.78
N VAL A 74 7.87 5.07 4.61
CA VAL A 74 8.54 6.36 4.88
C VAL A 74 9.16 6.90 3.59
N LEU A 75 9.88 6.08 2.84
CA LEU A 75 10.49 6.49 1.57
C LEU A 75 9.43 6.85 0.52
N ASN A 76 8.33 6.08 0.44
CA ASN A 76 7.20 6.44 -0.41
C ASN A 76 6.65 7.82 -0.04
N ARG A 77 6.44 8.07 1.26
CA ARG A 77 5.93 9.35 1.74
C ARG A 77 6.87 10.50 1.38
N VAL A 78 8.17 10.32 1.58
CA VAL A 78 9.19 11.29 1.19
C VAL A 78 9.11 11.57 -0.31
N LEU A 79 9.10 10.53 -1.15
CA LEU A 79 8.97 10.69 -2.60
C LEU A 79 7.69 11.42 -3.00
N SER A 80 6.55 11.07 -2.39
CA SER A 80 5.26 11.71 -2.64
C SER A 80 5.25 13.21 -2.30
N THR A 81 6.08 13.64 -1.34
CA THR A 81 6.20 15.05 -0.95
C THR A 81 7.15 15.85 -1.85
N PHE A 82 8.23 15.22 -2.33
CA PHE A 82 9.23 15.92 -3.16
C PHE A 82 8.96 15.85 -4.66
N LEU A 83 8.21 14.86 -5.14
CA LEU A 83 7.84 14.72 -6.54
C LEU A 83 6.62 15.59 -6.88
N PRO A 84 6.45 15.98 -8.17
CA PRO A 84 5.27 16.72 -8.61
C PRO A 84 3.98 16.00 -8.23
N PHE A 85 3.01 16.76 -7.71
CA PHE A 85 1.72 16.21 -7.32
C PHE A 85 1.02 15.58 -8.52
N ARG A 86 0.65 14.30 -8.38
CA ARG A 86 -0.06 13.57 -9.43
C ARG A 86 -1.50 13.34 -9.01
N TYR A 87 -2.43 13.94 -9.75
CA TYR A 87 -3.86 13.72 -9.56
C TYR A 87 -4.22 12.26 -9.86
N ARG A 88 -5.17 11.72 -9.08
CA ARG A 88 -5.68 10.36 -9.29
C ARG A 88 -6.58 10.29 -10.53
N PRO A 89 -6.67 9.13 -11.20
CA PRO A 89 -7.50 8.98 -12.40
C PRO A 89 -8.97 9.41 -12.18
N MET A 90 -9.54 9.06 -11.03
CA MET A 90 -10.93 9.40 -10.68
C MET A 90 -11.24 10.90 -10.61
N PHE A 91 -10.22 11.76 -10.37
CA PHE A 91 -10.41 13.22 -10.28
C PHE A 91 -10.00 13.97 -11.56
N SER A 92 -9.16 13.36 -12.41
CA SER A 92 -8.53 14.08 -13.52
C SER A 92 -9.10 13.72 -14.90
N VAL A 93 -9.44 12.45 -15.13
CA VAL A 93 -9.82 11.97 -16.48
C VAL A 93 -11.24 11.38 -16.51
N GLY A 94 -11.91 11.36 -15.36
CA GLY A 94 -13.14 10.61 -15.15
C GLY A 94 -12.88 9.11 -15.02
N ALA A 95 -13.63 8.47 -14.14
CA ALA A 95 -13.66 7.02 -13.97
C ALA A 95 -15.10 6.55 -14.10
N ASN A 96 -15.31 5.39 -14.72
CA ASN A 96 -16.51 4.63 -14.43
C ASN A 96 -16.49 4.32 -12.93
N ALA A 97 -17.55 4.72 -12.24
CA ALA A 97 -17.70 4.49 -10.81
C ALA A 97 -18.26 3.08 -10.57
N PRO A 98 -17.90 2.43 -9.46
CA PRO A 98 -18.53 1.19 -9.06
C PRO A 98 -20.04 1.41 -8.86
N GLY A 99 -20.83 0.34 -8.98
CA GLY A 99 -22.30 0.40 -8.84
C GLY A 99 -22.81 0.70 -7.42
N PHE A 100 -21.98 1.23 -6.54
CA PHE A 100 -22.31 1.62 -5.16
C PHE A 100 -21.61 2.93 -4.79
N GLU A 101 -22.13 3.61 -3.78
CA GLU A 101 -21.60 4.90 -3.32
C GLU A 101 -20.19 4.72 -2.74
N TRP A 102 -19.20 5.33 -3.38
CA TRP A 102 -17.78 5.21 -3.01
C TRP A 102 -17.19 6.61 -2.83
N HIS A 103 -16.86 6.94 -1.59
CA HIS A 103 -16.17 8.16 -1.23
C HIS A 103 -14.74 7.82 -0.81
N ALA A 104 -13.77 8.47 -1.45
CA ALA A 104 -12.38 8.36 -1.07
C ALA A 104 -11.83 9.77 -0.83
N ASP A 105 -11.49 10.08 0.42
CA ASP A 105 -10.88 11.34 0.84
C ASP A 105 -9.41 11.41 0.40
N LEU A 106 -9.20 11.38 -0.92
CA LEU A 106 -7.89 11.24 -1.56
C LEU A 106 -7.54 12.43 -2.47
N GLU A 107 -8.38 13.46 -2.52
CA GLU A 107 -8.23 14.61 -3.41
C GLU A 107 -6.94 15.39 -3.15
N ASN A 108 -6.57 15.53 -1.86
CA ASN A 108 -5.36 16.24 -1.44
C ASN A 108 -4.12 15.34 -1.32
N TRP A 109 -4.20 14.08 -1.78
CA TRP A 109 -3.14 13.08 -1.63
C TRP A 109 -2.65 12.61 -2.99
N SER A 110 -1.36 12.83 -3.27
CA SER A 110 -0.71 12.42 -4.52
C SER A 110 -0.95 10.94 -4.80
N SER A 111 -1.15 10.60 -6.08
CA SER A 111 -1.30 9.22 -6.54
C SER A 111 0.02 8.46 -6.62
N PHE A 112 1.15 9.17 -6.74
CA PHE A 112 2.45 8.57 -7.02
C PHE A 112 3.44 8.71 -5.85
N PRO A 113 4.15 7.64 -5.46
CA PRO A 113 3.94 6.22 -5.83
C PRO A 113 2.79 5.57 -5.05
N SER A 114 2.30 4.40 -5.47
CA SER A 114 1.23 3.72 -4.73
C SER A 114 1.68 3.16 -3.37
N ASP A 115 1.09 3.65 -2.28
CA ASP A 115 1.30 3.13 -0.92
C ASP A 115 1.04 1.62 -0.83
N ASN A 116 -0.12 1.17 -1.35
CA ASN A 116 -0.53 -0.25 -1.32
C ASN A 116 0.45 -1.14 -2.07
N ALA A 117 0.85 -0.75 -3.29
CA ALA A 117 1.85 -1.51 -4.03
C ALA A 117 3.18 -1.54 -3.26
N THR A 118 3.60 -0.41 -2.69
CA THR A 118 4.89 -0.32 -1.98
C THR A 118 5.01 -1.32 -0.84
N TYR A 119 4.05 -1.34 0.09
CA TYR A 119 4.19 -2.20 1.26
C TYR A 119 3.94 -3.68 0.93
N LEU A 120 2.99 -4.00 0.03
CA LEU A 120 2.70 -5.37 -0.34
C LEU A 120 3.85 -6.02 -1.11
N PHE A 121 4.49 -5.29 -2.02
CA PHE A 121 5.66 -5.78 -2.73
C PHE A 121 6.93 -5.80 -1.86
N ALA A 122 7.02 -4.96 -0.82
CA ALA A 122 8.05 -5.10 0.21
C ALA A 122 7.91 -6.42 1.00
N ILE A 123 6.67 -6.78 1.38
CA ILE A 123 6.37 -8.08 2.00
C ILE A 123 6.70 -9.22 1.04
N ALA A 124 6.26 -9.13 -0.22
CA ALA A 124 6.56 -10.14 -1.25
C ALA A 124 8.08 -10.35 -1.41
N GLY A 125 8.86 -9.27 -1.44
CA GLY A 125 10.32 -9.32 -1.48
C GLY A 125 10.92 -10.01 -0.26
N CYS A 126 10.43 -9.72 0.95
CA CYS A 126 10.90 -10.40 2.17
C CYS A 126 10.54 -11.89 2.17
N PHE A 127 9.35 -12.28 1.72
CA PHE A 127 8.98 -13.68 1.58
C PHE A 127 9.80 -14.39 0.51
N TRP A 128 10.15 -13.72 -0.59
CA TRP A 128 11.02 -14.27 -1.63
C TRP A 128 12.39 -14.66 -1.07
N LEU A 129 12.94 -13.85 -0.16
CA LEU A 129 14.22 -14.13 0.52
C LEU A 129 14.16 -15.33 1.47
N ILE A 130 12.97 -15.74 1.90
CA ILE A 130 12.74 -16.96 2.69
C ILE A 130 12.52 -18.15 1.75
N SER A 131 11.57 -18.01 0.83
CA SER A 131 11.17 -19.04 -0.12
C SER A 131 10.58 -18.40 -1.36
N TRP A 132 11.13 -18.72 -2.54
CA TRP A 132 10.62 -18.22 -3.81
C TRP A 132 9.12 -18.51 -4.01
N ARG A 133 8.61 -19.63 -3.45
CA ARG A 133 7.19 -20.00 -3.53
C ARG A 133 6.32 -19.06 -2.71
N ALA A 134 6.74 -18.75 -1.49
CA ALA A 134 6.01 -17.81 -0.63
C ALA A 134 6.05 -16.38 -1.20
N GLY A 135 7.22 -15.97 -1.71
CA GLY A 135 7.40 -14.69 -2.41
C GLY A 135 6.52 -14.58 -3.65
N LEU A 136 6.51 -15.60 -4.52
CA LEU A 136 5.67 -15.63 -5.72
C LEU A 136 4.18 -15.61 -5.37
N LEU A 137 3.76 -16.45 -4.43
CA LEU A 137 2.35 -16.53 -3.99
C LEU A 137 1.87 -15.16 -3.50
N PHE A 138 2.66 -14.48 -2.66
CA PHE A 138 2.31 -13.16 -2.16
C PHE A 138 2.45 -12.06 -3.22
N ALA A 139 3.38 -12.17 -4.17
CA ALA A 139 3.51 -11.24 -5.28
C ALA A 139 2.28 -11.29 -6.21
N VAL A 140 1.74 -12.48 -6.50
CA VAL A 140 0.49 -12.65 -7.25
C VAL A 140 -0.67 -11.98 -6.50
N PHE A 141 -0.76 -12.21 -5.19
CA PHE A 141 -1.76 -11.56 -4.35
C PHE A 141 -1.60 -10.03 -4.31
N ALA A 142 -0.38 -9.52 -4.14
CA ALA A 142 -0.06 -8.10 -4.17
C ALA A 142 -0.43 -7.46 -5.51
N THR A 143 -0.23 -8.19 -6.61
CA THR A 143 -0.64 -7.77 -7.96
C THR A 143 -2.15 -7.66 -8.05
N TYR A 144 -2.90 -8.67 -7.57
CA TYR A 144 -4.36 -8.62 -7.51
C TYR A 144 -4.88 -7.39 -6.74
N VAL A 145 -4.35 -7.15 -5.53
CA VAL A 145 -4.72 -6.00 -4.70
C VAL A 145 -4.30 -4.67 -5.33
N SER A 146 -3.21 -4.64 -6.09
CA SER A 146 -2.77 -3.40 -6.75
C SER A 146 -3.60 -3.10 -8.00
N LEU A 147 -3.96 -4.13 -8.78
CA LEU A 147 -4.83 -4.01 -9.95
C LEU A 147 -6.25 -3.57 -9.56
N SER A 148 -6.77 -3.99 -8.40
CA SER A 148 -8.06 -3.47 -7.92
C SER A 148 -8.03 -1.95 -7.70
N ARG A 149 -6.88 -1.36 -7.34
CA ARG A 149 -6.74 0.10 -7.21
C ARG A 149 -6.75 0.82 -8.54
N VAL A 150 -6.21 0.20 -9.58
CA VAL A 150 -6.29 0.74 -10.94
C VAL A 150 -7.72 0.64 -11.48
N TYR A 151 -8.37 -0.50 -11.25
CA TYR A 151 -9.78 -0.72 -11.61
C TYR A 151 -10.71 0.34 -11.02
N LEU A 152 -10.53 0.66 -9.72
CA LEU A 152 -11.29 1.69 -9.00
C LEU A 152 -10.87 3.14 -9.31
N GLY A 153 -9.90 3.36 -10.22
CA GLY A 153 -9.43 4.70 -10.57
C GLY A 153 -8.64 5.43 -9.48
N ILE A 154 -8.12 4.69 -8.49
CA ILE A 154 -7.34 5.23 -7.36
C ILE A 154 -5.89 5.51 -7.77
N HIS A 155 -5.32 4.67 -8.64
CA HIS A 155 -3.93 4.76 -9.09
C HIS A 155 -3.81 4.47 -10.58
N TYR A 156 -2.79 5.05 -11.21
CA TYR A 156 -2.35 4.62 -12.54
C TYR A 156 -1.49 3.35 -12.46
N PRO A 157 -1.43 2.52 -13.52
CA PRO A 157 -0.49 1.41 -13.62
C PRO A 157 0.97 1.78 -13.30
N ALA A 158 1.44 2.95 -13.75
CA ALA A 158 2.79 3.42 -13.43
C ALA A 158 3.00 3.71 -11.94
N ASP A 159 1.97 4.18 -11.22
CA ASP A 159 2.03 4.41 -9.77
C ASP A 159 2.23 3.09 -9.01
N VAL A 160 1.56 2.03 -9.49
CA VAL A 160 1.68 0.66 -8.97
C VAL A 160 3.07 0.11 -9.24
N LEU A 161 3.58 0.24 -10.47
CA LEU A 161 4.90 -0.26 -10.84
C LEU A 161 6.01 0.42 -10.04
N ALA A 162 5.95 1.75 -9.90
CA ALA A 162 6.93 2.49 -9.11
C ALA A 162 6.89 2.10 -7.63
N GLY A 163 5.70 1.93 -7.05
CA GLY A 163 5.54 1.44 -5.70
C GLY A 163 6.10 0.03 -5.52
N ALA A 164 5.79 -0.88 -6.45
CA ALA A 164 6.29 -2.25 -6.44
C ALA A 164 7.82 -2.32 -6.47
N MET A 165 8.44 -1.55 -7.37
CA MET A 165 9.90 -1.44 -7.47
C MET A 165 10.51 -0.91 -6.18
N LEU A 166 9.96 0.18 -5.63
CA LEU A 166 10.44 0.76 -4.37
C LEU A 166 10.39 -0.26 -3.23
N GLY A 167 9.25 -0.93 -3.05
CA GLY A 167 9.06 -1.93 -2.00
C GLY A 167 10.04 -3.10 -2.10
N ILE A 168 10.20 -3.66 -3.31
CA ILE A 168 11.16 -4.74 -3.56
C ILE A 168 12.59 -4.26 -3.27
N THR A 169 12.99 -3.10 -3.80
CA THR A 169 14.35 -2.59 -3.60
C THR A 169 14.67 -2.40 -2.12
N VAL A 170 13.75 -1.81 -1.34
CA VAL A 170 13.94 -1.61 0.10
C VAL A 170 13.98 -2.96 0.84
N ALA A 171 13.10 -3.90 0.48
CA ALA A 171 13.12 -5.24 1.08
C ALA A 171 14.48 -5.92 0.92
N PHE A 172 15.06 -5.91 -0.28
CA PHE A 172 16.37 -6.50 -0.53
C PHE A 172 17.51 -5.72 0.15
N ALA A 173 17.46 -4.37 0.13
CA ALA A 173 18.48 -3.54 0.74
C ALA A 173 18.56 -3.67 2.27
N VAL A 174 17.41 -3.70 2.94
CA VAL A 174 17.33 -3.80 4.40
C VAL A 174 17.66 -5.21 4.89
N ASN A 175 17.43 -6.25 4.09
CA ASN A 175 17.65 -7.64 4.47
C ASN A 175 19.11 -8.12 4.35
N SER A 176 20.06 -7.23 4.65
CA SER A 176 21.47 -7.58 4.75
C SER A 176 21.74 -8.48 5.96
N GLU A 177 22.78 -9.31 5.87
CA GLU A 177 23.19 -10.19 6.97
C GLU A 177 23.48 -9.41 8.26
N ILE A 178 24.09 -8.22 8.11
CA ILE A 178 24.42 -7.32 9.22
C ILE A 178 23.14 -6.81 9.88
N ALA A 179 22.19 -6.29 9.10
CA ALA A 179 20.92 -5.79 9.64
C ALA A 179 20.12 -6.89 10.35
N ARG A 180 20.03 -8.10 9.75
CA ARG A 180 19.37 -9.25 10.37
C ARG A 180 19.98 -9.60 11.73
N LYS A 181 21.31 -9.70 11.82
CA LYS A 181 21.99 -10.03 13.07
C LYS A 181 21.88 -8.93 14.12
N LEU A 182 22.06 -7.67 13.74
CA LEU A 182 22.06 -6.53 14.66
C LEU A 182 20.66 -6.19 15.18
N VAL A 183 19.64 -6.26 14.34
CA VAL A 183 18.26 -5.91 14.71
C VAL A 183 17.49 -7.14 15.12
N ALA A 184 17.25 -8.07 14.19
CA ALA A 184 16.39 -9.21 14.46
C ALA A 184 17.03 -10.21 15.43
N GLY A 185 18.36 -10.38 15.41
CA GLY A 185 19.07 -11.18 16.41
C GLY A 185 18.80 -10.70 17.84
N ARG A 186 18.84 -9.38 18.10
CA ARG A 186 18.54 -8.80 19.42
C ARG A 186 17.07 -8.96 19.80
N VAL A 187 16.18 -8.78 18.83
CA VAL A 187 14.74 -8.97 19.03
C VAL A 187 14.40 -10.43 19.37
N LEU A 188 15.08 -11.40 18.74
CA LEU A 188 14.91 -12.83 19.06
C LEU A 188 15.46 -13.22 20.44
N VAL A 189 16.45 -12.49 20.98
CA VAL A 189 16.86 -12.68 22.39
C VAL A 189 15.72 -12.29 23.35
N LEU A 190 14.85 -11.35 22.98
CA LEU A 190 13.68 -11.02 23.79
C LEU A 190 12.61 -12.12 23.72
N GLU A 191 12.51 -12.86 22.61
CA GLU A 191 11.60 -13.99 22.47
C GLU A 191 11.92 -15.12 23.46
N SER A 192 13.20 -15.40 23.69
CA SER A 192 13.63 -16.41 24.67
C SER A 192 13.45 -15.93 26.12
N ARG A 193 13.58 -14.63 26.39
CA ARG A 193 13.49 -14.05 27.75
C ARG A 193 12.07 -13.68 28.18
N TYR A 194 11.24 -13.21 27.26
CA TYR A 194 9.91 -12.64 27.52
C TYR A 194 8.87 -13.15 26.50
N ARG A 195 8.77 -14.48 26.36
CA ARG A 195 7.98 -15.16 25.33
C ARG A 195 6.57 -14.58 25.13
N THR A 196 5.77 -14.48 26.20
CA THR A 196 4.38 -14.02 26.09
C THR A 196 4.28 -12.59 25.55
N TYR A 197 5.05 -11.66 26.13
CA TYR A 197 5.07 -10.26 25.70
C TYR A 197 5.57 -10.11 24.26
N PHE A 198 6.59 -10.89 23.89
CA PHE A 198 7.10 -10.94 22.54
C PHE A 198 5.99 -11.28 21.54
N TYR A 199 5.27 -12.38 21.74
CA TYR A 199 4.23 -12.82 20.80
C TYR A 199 3.04 -11.85 20.75
N CYS A 200 2.67 -11.22 21.87
CA CYS A 200 1.65 -10.16 21.87
C CYS A 200 2.08 -8.96 21.01
N LEU A 201 3.30 -8.44 21.23
CA LEU A 201 3.83 -7.31 20.46
C LEU A 201 4.05 -7.66 18.99
N PHE A 202 4.54 -8.86 18.72
CA PHE A 202 4.75 -9.35 17.36
C PHE A 202 3.43 -9.45 16.60
N PHE A 203 2.38 -9.98 17.22
CA PHE A 203 1.04 -10.01 16.63
C PHE A 203 0.51 -8.61 16.31
N ILE A 204 0.63 -7.67 17.25
CA ILE A 204 0.23 -6.26 17.03
C ILE A 204 1.02 -5.65 15.87
N ALA A 205 2.34 -5.87 15.83
CA ALA A 205 3.19 -5.35 14.75
C ALA A 205 2.81 -5.94 13.38
N LEU A 206 2.50 -7.24 13.32
CA LEU A 206 2.00 -7.86 12.10
C LEU A 206 0.63 -7.31 11.69
N ALA A 207 -0.25 -7.03 12.65
CA ALA A 207 -1.57 -6.44 12.37
C ALA A 207 -1.42 -5.03 11.77
N GLU A 208 -0.52 -4.21 12.32
CA GLU A 208 -0.18 -2.90 11.76
C GLU A 208 0.36 -3.02 10.34
N VAL A 209 1.31 -3.94 10.10
CA VAL A 209 1.88 -4.17 8.77
C VAL A 209 0.80 -4.58 7.77
N SER A 210 -0.16 -5.41 8.17
CA SER A 210 -1.25 -5.83 7.29
C SER A 210 -2.15 -4.69 6.83
N GLY A 211 -2.29 -3.64 7.64
CA GLY A 211 -3.00 -2.42 7.27
C GLY A 211 -2.12 -1.39 6.57
N GLY A 212 -0.80 -1.58 6.49
CA GLY A 212 0.13 -0.52 6.05
C GLY A 212 0.28 0.61 7.07
N PHE A 213 0.19 0.28 8.37
CA PHE A 213 0.30 1.18 9.52
C PHE A 213 -0.83 2.23 9.63
N GLN A 214 -2.06 1.86 9.26
CA GLN A 214 -3.21 2.76 9.33
C GLN A 214 -3.45 3.29 10.74
N VAL A 215 -3.46 2.43 11.76
CA VAL A 215 -3.70 2.87 13.15
C VAL A 215 -2.58 3.82 13.59
N THR A 216 -1.33 3.44 13.37
CA THR A 216 -0.17 4.29 13.69
C THR A 216 -0.26 5.66 13.00
N ARG A 217 -0.66 5.71 11.72
CA ARG A 217 -0.85 6.98 10.98
C ARG A 217 -1.97 7.83 11.58
N HIS A 218 -3.13 7.25 11.87
CA HIS A 218 -4.24 7.99 12.48
C HIS A 218 -3.88 8.55 13.85
N VAL A 219 -3.20 7.76 14.68
CA VAL A 219 -2.70 8.22 15.98
C VAL A 219 -1.68 9.35 15.80
N GLY A 220 -0.74 9.21 14.87
CA GLY A 220 0.25 10.25 14.59
C GLY A 220 -0.39 11.57 14.15
N VAL A 221 -1.37 11.52 13.24
CA VAL A 221 -2.13 12.70 12.78
C VAL A 221 -2.93 13.31 13.92
N ALA A 222 -3.61 12.50 14.74
CA ALA A 222 -4.35 12.98 15.90
C ALA A 222 -3.43 13.70 16.90
N ILE A 223 -2.23 13.17 17.16
CA ILE A 223 -1.23 13.82 18.03
C ILE A 223 -0.81 15.16 17.44
N VAL A 224 -0.50 15.23 16.14
CA VAL A 224 -0.14 16.51 15.49
C VAL A 224 -1.26 17.53 15.63
N HIS A 225 -2.53 17.12 15.48
CA HIS A 225 -3.68 18.00 15.66
C HIS A 225 -3.91 18.45 17.11
N LEU A 226 -3.36 17.77 18.11
CA LEU A 226 -3.33 18.31 19.49
C LEU A 226 -2.43 19.54 19.60
N PHE A 227 -1.41 19.67 18.73
CA PHE A 227 -0.43 20.75 18.76
C PHE A 227 -0.59 21.77 17.63
N VAL A 228 -1.30 21.43 16.56
CA VAL A 228 -1.56 22.30 15.40
C VAL A 228 -3.08 22.38 15.16
N PRO A 229 -3.74 23.46 15.60
CA PRO A 229 -5.16 23.69 15.35
C PRO A 229 -5.45 23.80 13.84
N TYR A 230 -6.58 23.24 13.42
CA TYR A 230 -7.08 23.29 12.05
C TYR A 230 -7.22 24.74 11.56
N GLY A 231 -6.37 25.15 10.62
CA GLY A 231 -6.61 26.38 9.84
C GLY A 231 -7.67 26.09 8.79
N ASP A 232 -8.81 26.76 8.89
CA ASP A 232 -9.92 26.67 7.94
C ASP A 232 -9.49 27.17 6.55
N THR A 233 -9.05 26.25 5.68
CA THR A 233 -8.79 26.54 4.26
C THR A 233 -10.01 26.25 3.40
N ARG A 234 -11.23 26.56 3.88
CA ARG A 234 -12.39 26.75 3.00
C ARG A 234 -12.37 28.15 2.40
N HIS A 235 -11.43 28.43 1.50
CA HIS A 235 -11.51 29.63 0.68
C HIS A 235 -11.18 29.36 -0.79
N HIS A 236 -12.24 29.50 -1.61
CA HIS A 236 -12.28 29.82 -3.04
C HIS A 236 -12.21 28.68 -4.07
N SER A 237 -13.36 28.02 -4.25
CA SER A 237 -13.92 27.83 -5.60
C SER A 237 -15.45 27.68 -5.50
N ASN A 238 -16.14 28.81 -5.32
CA ASN A 238 -17.57 28.87 -5.57
C ASN A 238 -17.76 28.67 -7.09
N PRO A 239 -18.48 27.65 -7.58
CA PRO A 239 -18.75 27.53 -9.01
C PRO A 239 -19.61 28.73 -9.42
N GLN A 240 -19.05 29.60 -10.25
CA GLN A 240 -19.80 30.65 -10.94
C GLN A 240 -20.96 29.97 -11.70
N PRO A 241 -22.22 30.38 -11.51
CA PRO A 241 -23.32 29.87 -12.31
C PRO A 241 -23.08 30.26 -13.78
N ILE A 242 -23.07 29.27 -14.67
CA ILE A 242 -22.97 29.45 -16.11
C ILE A 242 -24.15 30.30 -16.56
N SER A 243 -23.90 31.59 -16.76
CA SER A 243 -24.82 32.52 -17.38
C SER A 243 -24.95 32.21 -18.86
N SER A 244 -26.16 31.80 -19.26
CA SER A 244 -26.81 32.11 -20.54
C SER A 244 -25.96 32.06 -21.83
N LEU A 245 -26.05 30.95 -22.55
CA LEU A 245 -25.82 30.93 -24.00
C LEU A 245 -26.93 31.75 -24.69
N PRO A 246 -26.63 32.69 -25.61
CA PRO A 246 -27.65 33.32 -26.43
C PRO A 246 -28.12 32.36 -27.51
N ASN A 247 -29.44 32.20 -27.62
CA ASN A 247 -30.12 31.58 -28.75
C ASN A 247 -29.65 32.21 -30.07
N ALA A 248 -29.00 31.42 -30.92
CA ALA A 248 -28.87 31.73 -32.33
C ALA A 248 -30.01 31.02 -33.08
N ARG A 249 -30.80 31.84 -33.77
CA ARG A 249 -31.84 31.44 -34.74
C ARG A 249 -31.23 30.80 -35.97
#